data_AF-A0A2V2GRH8-F1
#
_entry.id   AF-A0A2V2GRH8-F1
#
_cell.length_a   1.000
_cell.length_b   1.000
_cell.length_c   1.000
_cell.angle_alpha   90.00
_cell.angle_beta   90.00
_cell.angle_gamma   90.00
#
_symmetry.space_group_name_H-M   'P 1'
#
loop_
_entity.id
_entity.type
_entity.pdbx_description
1 polymer ?
#
loop_
_entity_poly.entity_id
_entity_poly.type
_entity_poly.pdbx_seq_one_letter_code
_entity_poly.pdbx_strand_id
1 'polypeptide(L)'
;MAAYKNAGGSVDLDDAFAELSARAAKMPGAMCGQWGVCGSVTAVGAALSVLHRTGPLSSDEFYAQHMEFTSSAIAQMSKIGGPRCCKRNAFLSLSLGAKFVREKYGVEMQSNEPKCEFTDLNPQCIKSRCPFYKR
;
A
#
# COMPACT_ATOMS: atom_id res chain seq x y z
N MET A 1 -2.89 -9.30 -1.01
CA MET A 1 -3.62 -10.50 -0.55
C MET A 1 -3.53 -11.65 -1.53
N ALA A 2 -4.00 -11.53 -2.77
CA ALA A 2 -3.82 -12.61 -3.77
C ALA A 2 -2.35 -13.02 -3.94
N ALA A 3 -1.44 -12.06 -4.14
CA ALA A 3 0.00 -12.34 -4.21
C ALA A 3 0.56 -12.99 -2.94
N TYR A 4 0.04 -12.62 -1.76
CA TYR A 4 0.44 -13.20 -0.48
C TYR A 4 0.02 -14.67 -0.39
N LYS A 5 -1.22 -15.00 -0.78
CA LYS A 5 -1.71 -16.38 -0.87
C LYS A 5 -0.88 -17.21 -1.85
N ASN A 6 -0.61 -16.66 -3.04
CA ASN A 6 0.19 -17.33 -4.06
C ASN A 6 1.63 -17.60 -3.62
N ALA A 7 2.16 -16.79 -2.69
CA ALA A 7 3.48 -16.98 -2.08
C ALA A 7 3.47 -17.93 -0.87
N GLY A 8 2.38 -18.67 -0.63
CA GLY A 8 2.25 -19.60 0.49
C GLY A 8 1.71 -18.99 1.78
N GLY A 9 1.34 -17.70 1.78
CA GLY A 9 0.74 -17.05 2.92
C GLY A 9 -0.65 -17.60 3.26
N SER A 10 -0.92 -17.83 4.54
CA SER A 10 -2.23 -18.32 5.00
C SER A 10 -3.25 -17.18 5.04
N VAL A 11 -4.25 -17.26 4.16
CA VAL A 11 -5.40 -16.35 4.10
C VAL A 11 -6.56 -17.03 3.37
N ASP A 12 -7.78 -16.77 3.82
CA ASP A 12 -9.01 -17.01 3.06
C ASP A 12 -9.29 -15.76 2.22
N LEU A 13 -9.26 -15.88 0.90
CA LEU A 13 -9.35 -14.71 0.02
C LEU A 13 -10.76 -14.13 -0.04
N ASP A 14 -11.79 -14.96 0.07
CA ASP A 14 -13.17 -14.49 -0.06
C ASP A 14 -13.55 -13.65 1.15
N ASP A 15 -13.28 -14.16 2.35
CA ASP A 15 -13.50 -13.43 3.60
C ASP A 15 -12.62 -12.18 3.67
N ALA A 16 -11.33 -12.30 3.34
CA ALA A 16 -10.40 -11.19 3.41
C ALA A 16 -10.75 -10.06 2.43
N PHE A 17 -11.22 -10.40 1.22
CA PHE A 17 -11.65 -9.38 0.26
C PHE A 17 -12.97 -8.74 0.63
N ALA A 18 -13.94 -9.50 1.17
CA ALA A 18 -15.18 -8.94 1.68
C ALA A 18 -14.92 -7.91 2.79
N GLU A 19 -14.07 -8.27 3.76
CA GLU A 19 -13.71 -7.37 4.85
C GLU A 19 -12.90 -6.16 4.38
N LEU A 20 -11.88 -6.37 3.53
CA LEU A 20 -11.08 -5.27 2.99
C LEU A 20 -11.94 -4.31 2.17
N SER A 21 -12.87 -4.82 1.36
CA SER A 21 -13.80 -4.01 0.58
C SER A 21 -14.68 -3.14 1.48
N ALA A 22 -15.26 -3.72 2.53
CA ALA A 22 -16.07 -2.97 3.50
C ALA A 22 -15.28 -1.88 4.24
N ARG A 23 -13.99 -2.11 4.53
CA ARG A 23 -13.09 -1.10 5.12
C ARG A 23 -12.72 -0.02 4.10
N ALA A 24 -12.34 -0.40 2.88
CA ALA A 24 -11.90 0.49 1.82
C ALA A 24 -13.03 1.41 1.31
N ALA A 25 -14.28 0.94 1.28
CA ALA A 25 -15.44 1.73 0.89
C ALA A 25 -15.67 2.97 1.78
N LYS A 26 -15.14 2.96 3.01
CA LYS A 26 -15.22 4.09 3.95
C LYS A 26 -14.12 5.13 3.72
N MET A 27 -13.14 4.85 2.86
CA MET A 27 -12.03 5.76 2.59
C MET A 27 -12.50 6.91 1.70
N PRO A 28 -12.37 8.18 2.14
CA PRO A 28 -12.78 9.31 1.31
C PRO A 28 -11.86 9.44 0.09
N GLY A 29 -12.38 10.03 -0.98
CA GLY A 29 -11.53 10.48 -2.08
C GLY A 29 -10.51 11.50 -1.59
N ALA A 30 -9.39 11.66 -2.31
CA ALA A 30 -8.41 12.71 -2.02
C ALA A 30 -7.67 12.63 -0.68
N MET A 31 -7.67 11.50 0.03
CA MET A 31 -7.06 11.38 1.36
C MET A 31 -5.67 12.02 1.48
N CYS A 32 -4.79 11.82 0.50
CA CYS A 32 -3.43 12.37 0.58
C CYS A 32 -3.39 13.90 0.60
N GLY A 33 -4.33 14.58 -0.07
CA GLY A 33 -4.39 16.04 -0.13
C GLY A 33 -5.25 16.67 0.96
N GLN A 34 -6.25 15.93 1.47
CA GLN A 34 -7.20 16.45 2.46
C GLN A 34 -6.91 15.98 3.90
N TRP A 35 -6.27 14.82 4.07
CA TRP A 35 -6.05 14.15 5.37
C TRP A 35 -4.57 13.89 5.65
N GLY A 36 -3.67 14.24 4.72
CA GLY A 36 -2.23 14.04 4.88
C GLY A 36 -1.77 12.58 4.83
N VAL A 37 -2.65 11.63 4.51
CA VAL A 37 -2.34 10.19 4.43
C VAL A 37 -2.85 9.60 3.11
N CYS A 38 -2.05 8.79 2.43
CA CYS A 38 -2.43 8.26 1.12
C CYS A 38 -3.34 7.03 1.22
N GLY A 39 -4.44 7.04 0.46
CA GLY A 39 -5.39 5.92 0.36
C GLY A 39 -4.75 4.58 -0.05
N SER A 40 -3.70 4.58 -0.89
CA SER A 40 -3.00 3.33 -1.24
C SER A 40 -2.20 2.75 -0.07
N VAL A 41 -1.65 3.60 0.80
CA VAL A 41 -0.93 3.15 2.00
C VAL A 41 -1.92 2.61 3.02
N THR A 42 -3.02 3.33 3.26
CA THR A 42 -4.07 2.87 4.18
C THR A 42 -4.73 1.59 3.68
N ALA A 43 -4.87 1.38 2.38
CA ALA A 43 -5.36 0.13 1.82
C ALA A 43 -4.43 -1.05 2.11
N VAL A 44 -3.10 -0.87 2.01
CA VAL A 44 -2.14 -1.93 2.37
C VAL A 44 -2.12 -2.16 3.89
N GLY A 45 -2.16 -1.11 4.71
CA GLY A 45 -2.28 -1.23 6.16
C GLY A 45 -3.56 -1.96 6.58
N ALA A 46 -4.69 -1.65 5.95
CA ALA A 46 -5.95 -2.37 6.14
C ALA A 46 -5.84 -3.83 5.73
N ALA A 47 -5.15 -4.12 4.61
CA ALA A 47 -4.91 -5.48 4.18
C ALA A 47 -4.06 -6.27 5.20
N LEU A 48 -3.00 -5.69 5.74
CA LEU A 48 -2.20 -6.29 6.82
C LEU A 48 -3.06 -6.57 8.07
N SER A 49 -3.89 -5.60 8.46
CA SER A 49 -4.80 -5.77 9.59
C SER A 49 -5.79 -6.91 9.38
N VAL A 50 -6.36 -7.07 8.19
CA VAL A 50 -7.23 -8.21 7.85
C VAL A 50 -6.45 -9.54 7.88
N LEU A 51 -5.24 -9.58 7.33
CA LEU A 51 -4.39 -10.78 7.34
C LEU A 51 -4.10 -11.27 8.77
N HIS A 52 -3.82 -10.34 9.68
CA HIS A 52 -3.49 -10.65 11.07
C HIS A 52 -4.70 -10.60 12.01
N ARG A 53 -5.90 -10.37 11.47
CA ARG A 53 -7.16 -10.22 12.23
C ARG A 53 -7.04 -9.20 13.37
N THR A 54 -6.30 -8.11 13.15
CA THR A 54 -6.17 -7.04 14.13
C THR A 54 -7.40 -6.14 14.12
N GLY A 55 -7.70 -5.56 15.28
CA GLY A 55 -8.78 -4.61 15.48
C GLY A 55 -8.37 -3.46 16.40
N PRO A 56 -9.30 -2.54 16.74
CA PRO A 56 -9.00 -1.35 17.54
C PRO A 56 -8.46 -1.63 18.95
N LEU A 57 -8.68 -2.83 19.47
CA LEU A 57 -8.24 -3.26 20.80
C LEU A 57 -7.09 -4.29 20.74
N SER A 58 -6.53 -4.57 19.56
CA SER A 58 -5.36 -5.44 19.43
C SER A 58 -4.16 -4.81 20.14
N SER A 59 -3.48 -5.61 20.96
CA SER A 59 -2.28 -5.23 21.70
C SER A 59 -1.06 -6.09 21.34
N ASP A 60 -1.18 -6.88 20.27
CA ASP A 60 -0.11 -7.70 19.74
C ASP A 60 0.89 -6.90 18.86
N GLU A 61 1.93 -7.57 18.41
CA GLU A 61 2.95 -6.97 17.55
C GLU A 61 2.43 -6.58 16.16
N PHE A 62 1.40 -7.26 15.65
CA PHE A 62 0.87 -6.98 14.32
C PHE A 62 0.24 -5.60 14.26
N TYR A 63 -0.36 -5.15 15.37
CA TYR A 63 -0.82 -3.77 15.50
C TYR A 63 0.31 -2.76 15.27
N ALA A 64 1.43 -2.94 15.98
CA ALA A 64 2.58 -2.06 15.84
C ALA A 64 3.18 -2.12 14.42
N GLN A 65 3.24 -3.31 13.83
CA GLN A 65 3.82 -3.53 12.50
C GLN A 65 3.03 -2.86 11.37
N HIS A 66 1.69 -2.91 11.37
CA HIS A 66 0.94 -2.22 10.31
C HIS A 66 1.03 -0.68 10.44
N MET A 67 1.20 -0.16 11.66
CA MET A 67 1.51 1.26 11.90
C MET A 67 2.93 1.61 11.42
N GLU A 68 3.91 0.75 11.67
CA GLU A 68 5.29 0.86 11.18
C GLU A 68 5.34 0.90 9.65
N PHE A 69 4.65 -0.03 8.97
CA PHE A 69 4.52 -0.02 7.52
C PHE A 69 3.94 1.31 7.02
N THR A 70 2.83 1.75 7.61
CA THR A 70 2.15 2.99 7.19
C THR A 70 3.07 4.19 7.35
N SER A 71 3.72 4.33 8.50
CA SER A 71 4.65 5.42 8.79
C SER A 71 5.82 5.45 7.80
N SER A 72 6.48 4.31 7.60
CA SER A 72 7.63 4.20 6.69
C SER A 72 7.26 4.48 5.23
N ALA A 73 6.11 3.99 4.76
CA ALA A 73 5.62 4.26 3.41
C ALA A 73 5.29 5.74 3.19
N ILE A 74 4.63 6.38 4.15
CA ILE A 74 4.34 7.82 4.10
C ILE A 74 5.63 8.64 4.12
N ALA A 75 6.63 8.25 4.91
CA ALA A 75 7.93 8.91 4.94
C ALA A 75 8.67 8.85 3.59
N GLN A 76 8.50 7.78 2.80
CA GLN A 76 9.03 7.75 1.43
C GLN A 76 8.20 8.60 0.47
N MET A 77 6.87 8.58 0.59
CA MET A 77 5.99 9.41 -0.24
C MET A 77 6.24 10.90 -0.05
N SER A 78 6.46 11.35 1.20
CA SER A 78 6.67 12.76 1.53
C SER A 78 7.93 13.33 0.88
N LYS A 79 8.99 12.52 0.74
CA LYS A 79 10.23 12.91 0.06
C LYS A 79 10.04 13.14 -1.44
N ILE A 80 9.10 12.46 -2.08
CA ILE A 80 8.80 12.66 -3.51
C ILE A 80 7.95 13.93 -3.71
N GLY A 81 6.92 14.08 -2.88
CA GLY A 81 5.98 15.20 -2.92
C GLY A 81 5.26 15.37 -4.26
N GLY A 82 4.81 16.60 -4.52
CA GLY A 82 4.11 16.98 -5.74
C GLY A 82 2.59 16.67 -5.72
N PRO A 83 1.89 16.93 -6.84
CA PRO A 83 0.45 16.71 -6.95
C PRO A 83 0.09 15.23 -6.77
N ARG A 84 -1.17 14.99 -6.36
CA ARG A 84 -1.75 13.64 -6.21
C ARG A 84 -1.49 12.82 -7.49
N CYS A 85 -0.91 11.64 -7.33
CA CYS A 85 -0.84 10.63 -8.38
C CYS A 85 -1.13 9.24 -7.81
N CYS A 86 -2.33 8.70 -8.04
CA CYS A 86 -2.72 7.40 -7.52
C CYS A 86 -1.84 6.26 -8.07
N LYS A 87 -1.36 6.37 -9.31
CA LYS A 87 -0.47 5.35 -9.91
C LYS A 87 0.87 5.28 -9.18
N ARG A 88 1.54 6.43 -9.02
CA ARG A 88 2.82 6.52 -8.27
C ARG A 88 2.67 5.99 -6.85
N ASN A 89 1.65 6.46 -6.13
CA ASN A 89 1.49 6.08 -4.73
C ASN A 89 1.08 4.61 -4.59
N ALA A 90 0.29 4.05 -5.51
CA ALA A 90 -0.03 2.62 -5.54
C ALA A 90 1.22 1.77 -5.79
N PHE A 91 2.03 2.09 -6.80
CA PHE A 91 3.29 1.40 -7.08
C PHE A 91 4.22 1.41 -5.87
N LEU A 92 4.38 2.56 -5.22
CA LEU A 92 5.21 2.67 -4.03
C LEU A 92 4.64 1.85 -2.85
N SER A 93 3.35 1.98 -2.56
CA SER A 93 2.70 1.28 -1.44
C SER A 93 2.79 -0.24 -1.60
N LEU A 94 2.55 -0.74 -2.82
CA LEU A 94 2.62 -2.17 -3.11
C LEU A 94 4.05 -2.71 -3.06
N SER A 95 5.02 -1.97 -3.62
CA SER A 95 6.43 -2.37 -3.60
C SER A 95 6.99 -2.41 -2.17
N LEU A 96 6.68 -1.38 -1.37
CA LEU A 96 7.04 -1.33 0.04
C LEU A 96 6.30 -2.38 0.85
N GLY A 97 5.02 -2.64 0.55
CA GLY A 97 4.24 -3.67 1.21
C GLY A 97 4.81 -5.06 0.96
N ALA A 98 5.22 -5.36 -0.28
CA ALA A 98 5.86 -6.63 -0.62
C ALA A 98 7.20 -6.80 0.10
N LYS A 99 8.03 -5.75 0.12
CA LYS A 99 9.28 -5.73 0.90
C LYS A 99 9.02 -5.96 2.39
N PHE A 100 8.06 -5.24 2.97
CA PHE A 100 7.72 -5.32 4.39
C PHE A 100 7.26 -6.73 4.78
N VAL A 101 6.37 -7.34 3.99
CA VAL A 101 5.88 -8.70 4.22
C VAL A 101 7.00 -9.74 4.13
N ARG A 102 7.93 -9.59 3.18
CA ARG A 102 9.11 -10.45 3.12
C ARG A 102 9.97 -10.32 4.38
N GLU A 103 10.23 -9.09 4.83
CA GLU A 103 11.11 -8.81 5.97
C GLU A 103 10.50 -9.19 7.32
N LYS A 104 9.19 -8.98 7.52
CA LYS A 104 8.51 -9.24 8.80
C LYS A 104 7.91 -10.64 8.90
N TYR A 105 7.43 -11.19 7.78
CA TYR A 105 6.66 -12.44 7.77
C TYR A 105 7.36 -13.58 7.03
N GLY A 106 8.50 -13.32 6.39
CA GLY A 106 9.21 -14.33 5.60
C GLY A 106 8.46 -14.80 4.35
N VAL A 107 7.39 -14.09 3.94
CA VAL A 107 6.60 -14.44 2.76
C VAL A 107 7.10 -13.64 1.56
N GLU A 108 7.77 -14.32 0.64
CA GLU A 108 8.33 -13.69 -0.55
C GLU A 108 7.33 -13.68 -1.72
N MET A 109 6.66 -12.54 -1.90
CA MET A 109 5.78 -12.32 -3.05
C MET A 109 6.57 -11.95 -4.30
N GLN A 110 6.14 -12.46 -5.45
CA GLN A 110 6.64 -11.97 -6.74
C GLN A 110 6.38 -10.46 -6.86
N SER A 111 7.45 -9.71 -7.13
CA SER A 111 7.38 -8.28 -7.35
C SER A 111 8.29 -7.91 -8.52
N ASN A 112 7.76 -7.07 -9.40
CA ASN A 112 8.52 -6.48 -10.49
C ASN A 112 8.84 -5.03 -10.13
N GLU A 113 9.89 -4.47 -10.70
CA GLU A 113 10.12 -3.02 -10.64
C GLU A 113 9.13 -2.30 -11.57
N PRO A 114 8.12 -1.58 -11.03
CA PRO A 114 7.08 -1.00 -11.86
C PRO A 114 7.62 0.19 -12.65
N LYS A 115 7.35 0.21 -13.95
CA LYS A 115 7.58 1.37 -14.82
C LYS A 115 6.22 2.00 -15.16
N CYS A 116 6.13 3.32 -15.07
CA CYS A 116 4.87 4.03 -15.28
C CYS A 116 4.60 4.23 -16.78
N GLU A 117 3.54 3.62 -17.26
CA GLU A 117 3.05 3.75 -18.65
C GLU A 117 1.98 4.86 -18.79
N PHE A 118 1.63 5.53 -17.70
CA PHE A 118 0.54 6.52 -17.64
C PHE A 118 1.05 7.96 -17.69
N THR A 119 2.32 8.19 -18.07
CA THR A 119 2.94 9.52 -18.00
C THR A 119 2.16 10.55 -18.81
N ASP A 120 1.85 10.24 -20.07
CA ASP A 120 1.19 11.18 -20.99
C ASP A 120 -0.31 11.32 -20.72
N LEU A 121 -0.87 10.44 -19.87
CA LEU A 121 -2.28 10.47 -19.46
C LEU A 121 -2.54 11.31 -18.21
N ASN A 122 -1.48 11.84 -17.57
CA ASN A 122 -1.58 12.63 -16.36
C ASN A 122 -1.01 14.04 -16.59
N PRO A 123 -1.86 15.07 -16.79
CA PRO A 123 -1.41 16.44 -17.00
C PRO A 123 -0.60 17.00 -15.81
N GLN A 124 -0.75 16.44 -14.61
CA GLN A 124 -0.01 16.81 -13.41
C GLN A 124 1.22 15.90 -13.16
N CYS A 125 1.66 15.13 -14.16
CA CYS A 125 2.82 14.26 -14.03
C CYS A 125 4.09 15.05 -13.71
N ILE A 126 4.84 14.58 -12.71
CA ILE A 126 6.11 15.19 -12.29
C ILE A 126 7.33 14.67 -13.06
N LYS A 127 7.10 13.83 -14.09
CA LYS A 127 8.11 13.28 -15.02
C LYS A 127 9.37 12.77 -14.30
N SER A 128 10.54 13.32 -14.60
CA SER A 128 11.85 12.91 -14.08
C SER A 128 11.96 12.90 -12.55
N ARG A 129 11.09 13.61 -11.82
CA ARG A 129 11.02 13.55 -10.35
C ARG A 129 10.29 12.31 -9.82
N CYS A 130 9.54 11.60 -10.66
CA CYS A 130 8.84 10.38 -10.29
C CYS A 130 9.81 9.19 -10.39
N PRO A 131 9.94 8.35 -9.34
CA PRO A 131 10.84 7.19 -9.37
C PRO A 131 10.42 6.14 -10.41
N PHE A 132 9.17 6.18 -10.89
CA PHE A 132 8.64 5.24 -11.87
C PHE A 132 8.60 5.81 -13.29
N TYR A 133 9.14 7.01 -13.53
CA TYR A 133 9.16 7.59 -14.87
C TYR A 133 10.09 6.79 -15.79
N LYS A 134 9.57 6.38 -16.96
CA LYS A 134 10.37 5.73 -18.00
C LYS A 134 11.30 6.80 -18.59
N ARG A 135 12.60 6.63 -18.35
CA ARG A 135 13.64 7.46 -18.98
C ARG A 135 13.73 7.17 -20.46
#